data_AF-K0TL66-F1
#
_entry.id   AF-K0TL66-F1
#
_cell.length_a   1.000
_cell.length_b   1.000
_cell.length_c   1.000
_cell.angle_alpha   90.00
_cell.angle_beta   90.00
_cell.angle_gamma   90.00
#
_symmetry.space_group_name_H-M   'P 1'
#
loop_
_entity.id
_entity.type
_entity.pdbx_description
1 polymer ?
#
loop_
_entity_poly.entity_id
_entity_poly.type
_entity_poly.pdbx_seq_one_letter_code
_entity_poly.pdbx_strand_id
1 'polypeptide(L)'
;MKYLGDKHLHGNLGLTRNVPRAIELWTEAAQLGSLDARYQLGVAHYYDVKDVDENKPRGIRHWQQAAMEGHAESRHMLGYAEFKDGNCELAVRHWMISAKMGCETSLNGIKDIFMGGRATKAQYAEALRGYGDFVEETKSPQREEAKRLESKWICEQDRAITS
;
A
#
# COMPACT_ATOMS: atom_id res chain seq x y z
N MET A 1 -1.34 -17.47 4.51
CA MET A 1 -0.18 -17.43 5.43
C MET A 1 0.21 -15.98 5.69
N LYS A 2 -0.57 -15.28 6.53
CA LYS A 2 -0.54 -13.83 6.72
C LYS A 2 0.46 -13.35 7.82
N TYR A 3 1.21 -14.25 8.44
CA TYR A 3 1.80 -13.97 9.77
C TYR A 3 3.34 -14.04 9.86
N LEU A 4 4.05 -14.37 8.78
CA LEU A 4 5.52 -14.53 8.83
C LEU A 4 6.30 -13.44 8.09
N GLY A 5 5.74 -12.80 7.06
CA GLY A 5 6.42 -11.75 6.29
C GLY A 5 6.59 -10.43 7.04
N ASP A 6 5.53 -9.97 7.72
CA ASP A 6 5.51 -8.68 8.45
C ASP A 6 6.43 -8.65 9.69
N LYS A 7 6.83 -9.82 10.18
CA LYS A 7 7.69 -9.94 11.37
C LYS A 7 9.17 -9.66 11.08
N HIS A 8 9.56 -9.59 9.81
CA HIS A 8 10.96 -9.42 9.42
C HIS A 8 11.38 -7.96 9.21
N LEU A 9 10.44 -7.02 9.08
CA LEU A 9 10.76 -5.61 8.86
C LEU A 9 10.80 -4.78 10.15
N HIS A 10 10.01 -5.15 11.16
CA HIS A 10 9.97 -4.45 12.45
C HIS A 10 10.68 -5.28 13.52
N GLY A 11 11.95 -4.97 13.76
CA GLY A 11 12.84 -5.71 14.67
C GLY A 11 12.36 -5.71 16.11
N ASN A 12 11.58 -6.72 16.50
CA ASN A 12 11.19 -6.92 17.89
C ASN A 12 11.28 -8.36 18.41
N LEU A 13 12.07 -9.25 17.78
CA LEU A 13 12.21 -10.63 18.24
C LEU A 13 13.61 -11.26 18.21
N GLY A 14 14.67 -10.49 18.09
CA GLY A 14 16.02 -11.02 18.33
C GLY A 14 16.44 -12.20 17.41
N LEU A 15 15.75 -12.43 16.29
CA LEU A 15 16.28 -13.24 15.20
C LEU A 15 17.16 -12.34 14.34
N THR A 16 18.42 -12.69 14.25
CA THR A 16 19.41 -12.13 13.35
C THR A 16 18.78 -11.89 11.97
N ARG A 17 18.70 -10.62 11.56
CA ARG A 17 18.06 -10.12 10.34
C ARG A 17 18.78 -10.69 9.11
N ASN A 18 18.38 -11.87 8.62
CA ASN A 18 18.87 -12.39 7.36
C ASN A 18 18.11 -11.73 6.21
N VAL A 19 18.58 -10.54 5.82
CA VAL A 19 18.01 -9.74 4.73
C VAL A 19 18.00 -10.53 3.41
N PRO A 20 19.07 -11.26 3.02
CA PRO A 20 19.03 -12.12 1.83
C PRO A 20 17.87 -13.11 1.84
N ARG A 21 17.65 -13.80 2.97
CA ARG A 21 16.56 -14.78 3.08
C ARG A 21 15.17 -14.13 2.96
N ALA A 22 15.00 -12.92 3.49
CA ALA A 22 13.75 -12.18 3.34
C ALA A 22 13.50 -11.80 1.88
N ILE A 23 14.54 -11.38 1.14
CA ILE A 23 14.44 -11.07 -0.29
C ILE A 23 14.05 -12.30 -1.10
N GLU A 24 14.62 -13.47 -0.83
CA GLU A 24 14.24 -14.72 -1.47
C GLU A 24 12.75 -15.02 -1.28
N LEU A 25 12.28 -14.98 -0.04
CA LEU A 25 10.88 -15.24 0.30
C LEU A 25 9.92 -14.23 -0.33
N TRP A 26 10.27 -12.94 -0.32
CA TRP A 26 9.46 -11.93 -1.00
C TRP A 26 9.50 -12.09 -2.52
N THR A 27 10.61 -12.54 -3.10
CA THR A 27 10.70 -12.81 -4.54
C THR A 27 9.76 -13.94 -4.94
N GLU A 28 9.77 -15.05 -4.19
CA GLU A 28 8.83 -16.15 -4.41
C GLU A 28 7.37 -15.69 -4.24
N ALA A 29 7.05 -14.96 -3.16
CA ALA A 29 5.70 -14.45 -2.93
C ALA A 29 5.26 -13.45 -4.02
N ALA A 30 6.16 -12.59 -4.51
CA ALA A 30 5.89 -11.64 -5.59
C ALA A 30 5.63 -12.35 -6.93
N GLN A 31 6.31 -13.47 -7.20
CA GLN A 31 6.04 -14.33 -8.36
C GLN A 31 4.66 -14.98 -8.27
N LEU A 32 4.20 -15.28 -7.06
CA LEU A 32 2.83 -15.76 -6.80
C LEU A 32 1.77 -14.65 -6.77
N GLY A 33 2.15 -13.40 -7.08
CA GLY A 33 1.20 -12.28 -7.17
C GLY A 33 1.03 -11.45 -5.90
N SER A 34 1.84 -11.67 -4.85
CA SER A 34 1.72 -10.87 -3.63
C SER A 34 2.19 -9.42 -3.86
N LEU A 35 1.25 -8.49 -3.75
CA LEU A 35 1.50 -7.04 -3.83
C LEU A 35 2.34 -6.56 -2.65
N ASP A 36 2.07 -7.08 -1.45
CA ASP A 36 2.84 -6.77 -0.23
C ASP A 36 4.30 -7.19 -0.40
N ALA A 37 4.55 -8.37 -0.98
CA ALA A 37 5.91 -8.83 -1.23
C ALA A 37 6.64 -7.94 -2.25
N ARG A 38 5.95 -7.50 -3.31
CA ARG A 38 6.51 -6.51 -4.26
C ARG A 38 6.78 -5.18 -3.58
N TYR A 39 5.91 -4.74 -2.68
CA TYR A 39 6.14 -3.55 -1.87
C TYR A 39 7.42 -3.68 -1.03
N GLN A 40 7.59 -4.81 -0.32
CA GLN A 40 8.76 -5.05 0.52
C GLN A 40 10.06 -5.17 -0.30
N LEU A 41 10.03 -5.80 -1.48
CA LEU A 41 11.15 -5.78 -2.42
C LEU A 41 11.49 -4.36 -2.87
N GLY A 42 10.47 -3.52 -3.10
CA GLY A 42 10.64 -2.11 -3.39
C GLY A 42 11.39 -1.38 -2.28
N VAL A 43 10.96 -1.57 -1.02
CA VAL A 43 11.61 -1.00 0.18
C VAL A 43 13.05 -1.49 0.32
N ALA A 44 13.29 -2.79 0.18
CA ALA A 44 14.60 -3.39 0.33
C ALA A 44 15.63 -2.91 -0.70
N HIS A 45 15.21 -2.62 -1.93
CA HIS A 45 16.10 -2.10 -2.97
C HIS A 45 16.21 -0.56 -2.98
N TYR A 46 15.21 0.14 -2.44
CA TYR A 46 15.19 1.60 -2.40
C TYR A 46 15.99 2.18 -1.23
N TYR A 47 15.96 1.51 -0.08
CA TYR A 47 16.77 1.89 1.08
C TYR A 47 18.06 1.08 1.09
N ASP A 48 19.14 1.70 1.57
CA ASP A 48 20.40 1.02 1.85
C ASP A 48 20.19 0.03 3.01
N VAL A 49 19.81 -1.20 2.66
CA VAL A 49 19.69 -2.30 3.60
C VAL A 49 20.99 -3.09 3.56
N LYS A 50 21.60 -3.26 4.73
CA LYS A 50 22.82 -4.06 4.89
C LYS A 50 22.74 -5.38 4.11
N ASP A 51 23.77 -5.64 3.33
CA ASP A 51 23.95 -6.84 2.48
C ASP A 51 23.02 -6.90 1.24
N VAL A 52 22.47 -5.75 0.81
CA VAL A 52 21.70 -5.59 -0.43
C VAL A 52 22.29 -4.44 -1.23
N ASP A 53 22.68 -4.70 -2.48
CA ASP A 53 23.12 -3.61 -3.35
C ASP A 53 21.98 -2.61 -3.56
N GLU A 54 22.24 -1.37 -3.17
CA GLU A 54 21.32 -0.25 -3.35
C GLU A 54 20.99 -0.11 -4.84
N ASN A 55 19.70 -0.16 -5.17
CA ASN A 55 19.23 0.05 -6.53
C ASN A 55 17.86 0.70 -6.48
N LYS A 56 17.84 2.01 -6.19
CA LYS A 56 16.60 2.80 -6.15
C LYS A 56 15.73 2.62 -7.40
N PRO A 57 16.26 2.62 -8.63
CA PRO A 57 15.45 2.35 -9.82
C PRO A 57 14.75 0.99 -9.78
N ARG A 58 15.42 -0.06 -9.29
CA ARG A 58 14.81 -1.39 -9.11
C ARG A 58 13.73 -1.36 -8.03
N GLY A 59 13.96 -0.65 -6.93
CA GLY A 59 12.95 -0.47 -5.88
C GLY A 59 11.69 0.23 -6.39
N ILE A 60 11.87 1.34 -7.12
CA ILE A 60 10.80 2.10 -7.77
C ILE A 60 10.01 1.21 -8.74
N ARG A 61 10.68 0.37 -9.54
CA ARG A 61 10.00 -0.54 -10.47
C ARG A 61 9.07 -1.52 -9.76
N HIS A 62 9.48 -2.07 -8.62
CA HIS A 62 8.61 -2.95 -7.84
C HIS A 62 7.38 -2.22 -7.29
N TRP A 63 7.55 -0.99 -6.82
CA TRP A 63 6.42 -0.16 -6.40
C TRP A 63 5.51 0.24 -7.55
N GLN A 64 6.05 0.54 -8.74
CA GLN A 64 5.25 0.84 -9.94
C GLN A 64 4.35 -0.34 -10.30
N GLN A 65 4.89 -1.57 -10.34
CA GLN A 65 4.11 -2.77 -10.63
C GLN A 65 2.99 -2.97 -9.61
N ALA A 66 3.32 -2.94 -8.31
CA ALA A 66 2.32 -3.11 -7.27
C ALA A 66 1.26 -1.98 -7.28
N ALA A 67 1.66 -0.74 -7.55
CA ALA A 67 0.74 0.40 -7.63
C ALA A 67 -0.19 0.33 -8.84
N MET A 68 0.26 -0.23 -9.97
CA MET A 68 -0.59 -0.48 -11.14
C MET A 68 -1.67 -1.53 -10.85
N GLU A 69 -1.39 -2.47 -9.95
CA GLU A 69 -2.33 -3.50 -9.47
C GLU A 69 -3.17 -3.02 -8.26
N GLY A 70 -3.10 -1.73 -7.91
CA GLY A 70 -3.95 -1.13 -6.87
C GLY A 70 -3.35 -1.13 -5.46
N HIS A 71 -2.07 -1.45 -5.28
CA HIS A 71 -1.44 -1.40 -3.97
C HIS A 71 -1.24 0.04 -3.49
N ALA A 72 -2.02 0.46 -2.48
CA ALA A 72 -2.06 1.84 -2.02
C ALA A 72 -0.75 2.32 -1.39
N GLU A 73 -0.06 1.48 -0.62
CA GLU A 73 1.22 1.83 0.00
C GLU A 73 2.34 1.92 -1.03
N SER A 74 2.34 1.07 -2.06
CA SER A 74 3.32 1.20 -3.15
C SER A 74 3.11 2.50 -3.92
N ARG A 75 1.85 2.89 -4.16
CA ARG A 75 1.53 4.20 -4.74
C ARG A 75 1.99 5.34 -3.83
N HIS A 76 1.88 5.20 -2.51
CA HIS A 76 2.40 6.17 -1.54
C HIS A 76 3.93 6.32 -1.65
N MET A 77 4.65 5.21 -1.73
CA MET A 77 6.11 5.23 -1.82
C MET A 77 6.64 5.85 -3.11
N LEU A 78 5.91 5.71 -4.23
CA LEU A 78 6.22 6.47 -5.45
C LEU A 78 6.10 7.97 -5.20
N GLY A 79 5.04 8.42 -4.53
CA GLY A 79 4.89 9.83 -4.17
C GLY A 79 6.01 10.32 -3.25
N TYR A 80 6.45 9.48 -2.31
CA TYR A 80 7.59 9.79 -1.43
C TYR A 80 8.91 9.90 -2.21
N ALA A 81 9.17 9.01 -3.17
CA ALA A 81 10.35 9.06 -4.02
C ALA A 81 10.39 10.35 -4.85
N GLU A 82 9.27 10.69 -5.50
CA GLU A 82 9.14 11.92 -6.29
C GLU A 82 9.29 13.18 -5.43
N PHE A 83 8.76 13.16 -4.20
CA PHE A 83 8.94 14.26 -3.26
C PHE A 83 10.41 14.45 -2.87
N LYS A 84 11.15 13.35 -2.63
CA LYS A 84 12.58 13.39 -2.35
C LYS A 84 13.40 13.93 -3.52
N ASP A 85 13.00 13.62 -4.75
CA ASP A 85 13.63 14.13 -5.96
C ASP A 85 13.21 15.60 -6.27
N GLY A 86 12.34 16.19 -5.44
CA GLY A 86 11.88 17.57 -5.56
C GLY A 86 10.64 17.75 -6.45
N ASN A 87 10.15 16.68 -7.08
CA ASN A 87 9.00 16.65 -7.98
C ASN A 87 7.67 16.69 -7.19
N CYS A 88 7.43 17.79 -6.46
CA CYS A 88 6.29 17.93 -5.56
C CYS A 88 4.93 17.76 -6.28
N GLU A 89 4.82 18.21 -7.53
CA GLU A 89 3.58 18.03 -8.29
C GLU A 89 3.28 16.56 -8.57
N LEU A 90 4.29 15.79 -8.97
CA LEU A 90 4.14 14.36 -9.25
C LEU A 90 3.91 13.57 -7.95
N ALA A 91 4.58 13.96 -6.87
CA ALA A 91 4.33 13.42 -5.53
C ALA A 91 2.87 13.56 -5.11
N VAL A 92 2.29 14.77 -5.27
CA VAL A 92 0.88 15.04 -4.97
C VAL A 92 -0.03 14.16 -5.83
N ARG A 93 0.25 13.99 -7.12
CA ARG A 93 -0.55 13.11 -7.99
C ARG A 93 -0.55 11.65 -7.50
N HIS A 94 0.63 11.12 -7.14
CA HIS A 94 0.73 9.77 -6.57
C HIS A 94 -0.05 9.64 -5.27
N TRP A 95 0.11 10.59 -4.34
CA TRP A 95 -0.59 10.58 -3.07
C TRP A 95 -2.09 10.80 -3.19
N MET A 96 -2.58 11.56 -4.18
CA MET A 96 -4.02 11.72 -4.41
C MET A 96 -4.66 10.38 -4.81
N ILE A 97 -3.98 9.62 -5.67
CA ILE A 97 -4.47 8.29 -6.06
C ILE A 97 -4.42 7.33 -4.87
N SER A 98 -3.35 7.36 -4.09
CA SER A 98 -3.21 6.54 -2.88
C SER A 98 -4.26 6.89 -1.81
N ALA A 99 -4.55 8.18 -1.60
CA ALA A 99 -5.59 8.64 -0.69
C ALA A 99 -7.00 8.23 -1.13
N LYS A 100 -7.30 8.26 -2.44
CA LYS A 100 -8.54 7.71 -3.03
C LYS A 100 -8.70 6.20 -2.79
N MET A 101 -7.61 5.48 -2.51
CA MET A 101 -7.63 4.07 -2.13
C MET A 101 -7.62 3.85 -0.60
N GLY A 102 -7.82 4.91 0.20
CA GLY A 102 -7.90 4.83 1.65
C GLY A 102 -6.58 4.99 2.41
N CYS A 103 -5.52 5.45 1.76
CA CYS A 103 -4.24 5.66 2.42
C CYS A 103 -4.18 7.01 3.14
N GLU A 104 -4.32 6.99 4.47
CA GLU A 104 -4.27 8.21 5.31
C GLU A 104 -2.88 8.86 5.31
N THR A 105 -1.80 8.08 5.25
CA THR A 105 -0.43 8.63 5.20
C THR A 105 -0.20 9.48 3.94
N SER A 106 -0.78 9.10 2.81
CA SER A 106 -0.77 9.90 1.59
C SER A 106 -1.54 11.21 1.74
N LEU A 107 -2.68 11.21 2.43
CA LEU A 107 -3.44 12.43 2.71
C LEU A 107 -2.63 13.39 3.60
N ASN A 108 -1.94 12.86 4.62
CA ASN A 108 -1.05 13.65 5.47
C ASN A 108 0.15 14.20 4.68
N GLY A 109 0.73 13.42 3.77
CA GLY A 109 1.80 13.93 2.88
C GLY A 109 1.35 15.11 2.02
N ILE A 110 0.13 15.07 1.46
CA ILE A 110 -0.42 16.20 0.69
C ILE A 110 -0.65 17.42 1.60
N LYS A 111 -1.13 17.20 2.83
CA LYS A 111 -1.28 18.25 3.83
C LYS A 111 0.06 18.93 4.12
N ASP A 112 1.13 18.17 4.28
CA ASP A 112 2.47 18.72 4.54
C ASP A 112 2.99 19.56 3.36
N ILE A 113 2.82 19.09 2.12
CA ILE A 113 3.16 19.87 0.92
C ILE A 113 2.31 21.14 0.80
N PHE A 114 1.03 21.08 1.18
CA PHE A 114 0.12 22.23 1.19
C PHE A 114 0.54 23.27 2.25
N MET A 115 0.84 22.83 3.47
CA MET A 115 1.32 23.72 4.54
C MET A 115 2.68 24.34 4.19
N GLY A 116 3.51 23.63 3.44
CA GLY A 116 4.76 24.15 2.87
C GLY A 116 4.57 25.08 1.66
N GLY A 117 3.33 25.39 1.26
CA GLY A 117 3.00 26.33 0.17
C GLY A 117 3.28 25.78 -1.25
N ARG A 118 3.61 24.50 -1.39
CA ARG A 118 3.96 23.87 -2.67
C ARG A 118 2.78 23.15 -3.34
N ALA A 119 1.73 22.85 -2.59
CA ALA A 119 0.47 22.34 -3.12
C ALA A 119 -0.63 23.39 -2.98
N THR A 120 -1.60 23.33 -3.89
CA THR A 120 -2.73 24.25 -3.91
C THR A 120 -3.82 23.80 -2.93
N LYS A 121 -4.62 24.76 -2.45
CA LYS A 121 -5.84 24.48 -1.67
C LYS A 121 -6.79 23.52 -2.40
N ALA A 122 -6.86 23.65 -3.73
CA ALA A 122 -7.70 22.79 -4.57
C ALA A 122 -7.24 21.32 -4.53
N GLN A 123 -5.93 21.07 -4.66
CA GLN A 123 -5.36 19.71 -4.58
C GLN A 123 -5.62 19.08 -3.21
N TYR A 124 -5.40 19.81 -2.12
CA TYR A 124 -5.67 19.29 -0.79
C TYR A 124 -7.16 18.99 -0.57
N ALA A 125 -8.05 19.88 -1.00
CA ALA A 125 -9.49 19.67 -0.93
C ALA A 125 -9.94 18.46 -1.77
N GLU A 126 -9.33 18.22 -2.93
CA GLU A 126 -9.62 17.04 -3.74
C GLU A 126 -9.14 15.75 -3.05
N ALA A 127 -7.95 15.75 -2.45
CA ALA A 127 -7.45 14.60 -1.70
C ALA A 127 -8.39 14.22 -0.53
N LEU A 128 -8.88 15.22 0.20
CA LEU A 128 -9.86 15.02 1.29
C LEU A 128 -11.17 14.43 0.77
N ARG A 129 -11.70 14.94 -0.35
CA ARG A 129 -12.91 14.39 -0.96
C ARG A 129 -12.70 12.95 -1.39
N GLY A 130 -11.62 12.65 -2.10
CA GLY A 130 -11.32 11.30 -2.56
C GLY A 130 -11.17 10.28 -1.42
N TYR A 131 -10.56 10.68 -0.31
CA TYR A 131 -10.49 9.84 0.90
C TYR A 131 -11.87 9.70 1.56
N GLY A 132 -12.66 10.76 1.61
CA GLY A 132 -14.05 10.72 2.09
C GLY A 132 -14.92 9.76 1.28
N ASP A 133 -14.84 9.81 -0.05
CA ASP A 133 -15.56 8.90 -0.94
C ASP A 133 -15.20 7.43 -0.67
N PHE A 134 -13.93 7.12 -0.42
CA PHE A 134 -13.48 5.79 0.01
C PHE A 134 -14.11 5.37 1.36
N VAL A 135 -14.14 6.27 2.33
CA VAL A 135 -14.74 6.00 3.66
C VAL A 135 -16.25 5.78 3.55
N GLU A 136 -16.95 6.53 2.71
CA GLU A 136 -18.39 6.36 2.49
C GLU A 136 -18.68 5.05 1.73
N GLU A 137 -17.92 4.74 0.68
CA GLU A 137 -18.06 3.48 -0.08
C GLU A 137 -17.81 2.25 0.82
N THR A 138 -16.83 2.33 1.72
CA THR A 138 -16.55 1.23 2.66
C THR A 138 -17.64 1.04 3.72
N LYS A 139 -18.45 2.08 3.99
CA LYS A 139 -19.58 2.08 4.95
C LYS A 139 -20.94 1.94 4.29
N SER A 140 -21.00 1.93 2.96
CA SER A 140 -22.24 1.98 2.19
C SER A 140 -23.26 0.91 2.64
N PRO A 141 -24.55 1.27 2.81
CA PRO A 141 -25.62 0.32 3.13
C PRO A 141 -25.70 -0.85 2.15
N GLN A 142 -25.40 -0.61 0.87
CA GLN A 142 -25.36 -1.64 -0.16
C GLN A 142 -24.26 -2.68 0.11
N ARG A 143 -23.09 -2.25 0.60
CA ARG A 143 -21.99 -3.15 0.96
C ARG A 143 -22.28 -3.93 2.25
N GLU A 144 -22.93 -3.29 3.23
CA GLU A 144 -23.41 -3.96 4.45
C GLU A 144 -24.58 -4.93 4.18
N GLU A 145 -25.43 -4.64 3.20
CA GLU A 145 -26.47 -5.54 2.72
C GLU A 145 -25.88 -6.71 1.93
N ALA A 146 -24.92 -6.46 1.04
CA ALA A 146 -24.19 -7.51 0.31
C ALA A 146 -23.50 -8.50 1.27
N LYS A 147 -22.80 -8.00 2.31
CA LYS A 147 -22.19 -8.86 3.36
C LYS A 147 -23.23 -9.69 4.11
N ARG A 148 -24.41 -9.12 4.42
CA ARG A 148 -25.50 -9.81 5.09
C ARG A 148 -26.10 -10.92 4.22
N LEU A 149 -26.30 -10.64 2.93
CA LEU A 149 -26.80 -11.61 1.96
C LEU A 149 -25.78 -12.74 1.74
N GLU A 150 -24.50 -12.42 1.62
CA GLU A 150 -23.41 -13.41 1.47
C GLU A 150 -23.32 -14.31 2.71
N SER A 151 -23.38 -13.75 3.92
CA SER A 151 -23.40 -14.52 5.17
C SER A 151 -24.60 -15.46 5.26
N LYS A 152 -25.78 -14.99 4.80
CA LYS A 152 -27.00 -15.80 4.78
C LYS A 152 -26.89 -16.95 3.77
N TRP A 153 -26.32 -16.70 2.60
CA TRP A 153 -26.14 -17.70 1.55
C TRP A 153 -25.15 -18.80 1.96
N ILE A 154 -24.04 -18.44 2.62
CA ILE A 154 -23.08 -19.40 3.19
C ILE A 154 -23.75 -20.29 4.23
N CYS A 155 -24.53 -19.72 5.17
CA CYS A 155 -25.27 -20.50 6.15
C CYS A 155 -26.30 -21.45 5.53
N GLU A 156 -26.96 -21.05 4.44
CA GLU A 156 -27.93 -21.90 3.72
C GLU A 156 -27.23 -23.04 2.97
N GLN A 157 -26.07 -22.79 2.35
CA GLN A 157 -25.24 -23.83 1.72
C GLN A 157 -24.72 -24.85 2.73
N ASP A 158 -24.19 -24.40 3.87
CA ASP A 158 -23.68 -25.30 4.91
C ASP A 158 -24.79 -26.21 5.45
N ARG A 159 -26.01 -25.67 5.62
CA ARG A 159 -27.19 -26.45 6.04
C ARG A 159 -27.56 -27.53 5.03
N ALA A 160 -27.47 -27.23 3.74
CA ALA A 160 -27.79 -28.14 2.64
C ALA A 160 -26.76 -29.27 2.48
N ILE A 161 -25.52 -29.05 2.92
CA ILE A 161 -24.44 -30.06 2.87
C ILE A 161 -24.51 -31.01 4.08
N THR A 162 -25.07 -30.57 5.20
CA THR A 162 -25.24 -31.38 6.43
C THR A 162 -26.56 -32.17 6.53
N SER A 163 -27.41 -32.12 5.50
CA SER A 163 -28.68 -32.86 5.38
C SER A 163 -28.59 -33.98 4.36
#